data_AF-A0A9E6PGB1-F1
#
_entry.id   AF-A0A9E6PGB1-F1
#
_cell.length_a   1.000
_cell.length_b   1.000
_cell.length_c   1.000
_cell.angle_alpha   90.00
_cell.angle_beta   90.00
_cell.angle_gamma   90.00
#
_symmetry.space_group_name_H-M   'P 1'
#
loop_
_entity.id
_entity.type
_entity.pdbx_description
1 polymer ?
#
loop_
_entity_poly.entity_id
_entity_poly.type
_entity_poly.pdbx_seq_one_letter_code
_entity_poly.pdbx_strand_id
1 'polypeptide(L)'
;MDINLMTESMLGHWPASSGVWQCEFQFGSRLIYVQHRDNESPHVRIAAAQRVVQAVWDDLPQAVKFAEEHCKAQMPELMRLYETHMPWESPLLVYSIHFDLDKPYPSYTISRNHDFDWDRTLIDVDELGQEHSVCMEQYEPGDDFWIHVTRVGFQQFELED
;
A
#
# COMPACT_ATOMS: atom_id res chain seq x y z
N MET A 1 8.58 3.45 13.36
CA MET A 1 7.44 3.96 14.15
C MET A 1 6.88 2.76 14.89
N ASP A 2 6.59 2.90 16.18
CA ASP A 2 5.97 1.83 16.97
C ASP A 2 4.46 1.84 16.75
N ILE A 3 3.87 0.70 16.41
CA ILE A 3 2.44 0.57 16.07
C ILE A 3 1.71 -0.14 17.20
N ASN A 4 0.87 0.60 17.90
CA ASN A 4 0.10 0.09 19.04
C ASN A 4 -1.40 0.41 18.91
N LEU A 5 -2.14 -0.52 18.31
CA LEU A 5 -3.58 -0.49 18.12
C LEU A 5 -4.37 -0.56 19.45
N MET A 6 -3.75 -1.04 20.54
CA MET A 6 -4.40 -1.17 21.84
C MET A 6 -4.45 0.16 22.61
N THR A 7 -3.52 1.07 22.30
CA THR A 7 -3.43 2.38 22.96
C THR A 7 -3.76 3.54 22.02
N GLU A 8 -3.67 3.34 20.71
CA GLU A 8 -4.05 4.35 19.73
C GLU A 8 -5.55 4.63 19.78
N SER A 9 -5.91 5.89 19.53
CA SER A 9 -7.32 6.27 19.48
C SER A 9 -7.97 5.72 18.23
N MET A 10 -9.04 4.93 18.41
CA MET A 10 -9.87 4.48 17.31
C MET A 10 -10.54 5.69 16.65
N LEU A 11 -10.28 5.89 15.35
CA LEU A 11 -10.82 7.02 14.59
C LEU A 11 -12.26 6.77 14.16
N GLY A 12 -12.59 5.53 13.85
CA GLY A 12 -13.93 5.17 13.44
C GLY A 12 -14.24 3.70 13.68
N HIS A 13 -15.54 3.44 13.77
CA HIS A 13 -16.11 2.13 13.99
C HIS A 13 -17.47 2.05 13.29
N TRP A 14 -17.57 1.26 12.22
CA TRP A 14 -18.77 1.21 11.38
C TRP A 14 -19.02 -0.20 10.83
N PRO A 15 -20.27 -0.51 10.43
CA PRO A 15 -20.57 -1.77 9.74
C PRO A 15 -19.92 -1.79 8.35
N ALA A 16 -19.17 -2.85 8.04
CA ALA A 16 -18.53 -3.06 6.73
C ALA A 16 -19.39 -3.93 5.81
N SER A 17 -19.92 -5.04 6.34
CA SER A 17 -20.82 -5.94 5.63
C SER A 17 -21.77 -6.62 6.64
N SER A 18 -22.68 -7.47 6.17
CA SER A 18 -23.65 -8.12 7.05
C SER A 18 -22.95 -8.93 8.15
N GLY A 19 -23.10 -8.50 9.40
CA GLY A 19 -22.50 -9.15 10.57
C GLY A 19 -21.02 -8.82 10.81
N VAL A 20 -20.44 -7.91 10.03
CA VAL A 20 -19.03 -7.50 10.15
C VAL A 20 -18.93 -6.00 10.41
N TRP A 21 -18.16 -5.65 11.42
CA TRP A 21 -17.81 -4.29 11.77
C TRP A 21 -16.32 -4.06 11.57
N GLN A 22 -15.96 -2.81 11.31
CA GLN A 22 -14.60 -2.40 11.04
C GLN A 22 -14.19 -1.30 12.00
N CYS A 23 -13.03 -1.49 12.63
CA CYS A 23 -12.32 -0.46 13.39
C CYS A 23 -11.28 0.21 12.49
N GLU A 24 -11.15 1.53 12.59
CA GLU A 24 -10.16 2.32 11.87
C GLU A 24 -9.19 3.00 12.84
N PHE A 25 -7.91 2.96 12.48
CA PHE A 25 -6.82 3.64 13.15
C PHE A 25 -5.95 4.35 12.11
N GLN A 26 -5.25 5.41 12.52
CA GLN A 26 -4.30 6.11 11.66
C GLN A 26 -2.93 6.19 12.32
N PHE A 27 -1.90 5.89 11.53
CA PHE A 27 -0.50 6.05 11.92
C PHE A 27 0.23 6.83 10.82
N GLY A 28 0.61 8.07 11.11
CA GLY A 28 1.12 8.99 10.09
C GLY A 28 0.08 9.21 8.99
N SER A 29 0.46 8.94 7.73
CA SER A 29 -0.42 9.07 6.56
C SER A 29 -1.18 7.78 6.19
N ARG A 30 -1.09 6.71 6.99
CA ARG A 30 -1.64 5.39 6.65
C ARG A 30 -2.73 4.96 7.60
N LEU A 31 -3.72 4.26 7.05
CA LEU A 31 -4.84 3.72 7.82
C LEU A 31 -4.60 2.24 8.12
N ILE A 32 -5.11 1.78 9.27
CA ILE A 32 -5.14 0.37 9.64
C ILE A 32 -6.58 0.01 9.96
N TYR A 33 -7.08 -1.00 9.27
CA TYR A 33 -8.44 -1.52 9.42
C TYR A 33 -8.42 -2.88 10.09
N VAL A 34 -9.25 -3.06 11.12
CA VAL A 34 -9.41 -4.35 11.80
C VAL A 34 -10.88 -4.72 11.83
N GLN A 35 -11.21 -5.85 11.20
CA GLN A 35 -12.58 -6.36 11.19
C GLN A 35 -12.86 -7.29 12.38
N HIS A 36 -14.09 -7.21 12.86
CA HIS A 36 -14.65 -8.11 13.87
C HIS A 36 -16.13 -8.39 13.60
N ARG A 37 -16.65 -9.48 14.17
CA ARG A 37 -18.09 -9.78 14.13
C ARG A 37 -18.89 -8.79 14.97
N ASP A 38 -20.11 -8.50 14.55
CA ASP A 38 -21.05 -7.63 15.29
C ASP A 38 -21.38 -8.14 16.71
N ASN A 39 -21.29 -9.45 16.91
CA ASN A 39 -21.55 -10.13 18.17
C ASN A 39 -20.30 -10.35 19.04
N GLU A 40 -19.13 -9.85 18.63
CA GLU A 40 -17.89 -9.94 19.39
C GLU A 40 -17.31 -8.57 19.75
N SER A 41 -16.57 -8.50 20.86
CA SER A 41 -15.87 -7.27 21.22
C SER A 41 -14.71 -7.01 20.25
N PRO A 42 -14.56 -5.78 19.70
CA PRO A 42 -13.45 -5.44 18.81
C PRO A 42 -12.08 -5.71 19.43
N HIS A 43 -11.97 -5.61 20.77
CA HIS A 43 -10.74 -5.83 21.52
C HIS A 43 -10.09 -7.20 21.25
N VAL A 44 -10.89 -8.24 20.98
CA VAL A 44 -10.36 -9.58 20.70
C VAL A 44 -9.57 -9.58 19.40
N ARG A 45 -10.15 -8.97 18.34
CA ARG A 45 -9.54 -8.88 17.02
C ARG A 45 -8.40 -7.87 16.98
N ILE A 46 -8.55 -6.74 17.65
CA ILE A 46 -7.47 -5.74 17.80
C ILE A 46 -6.26 -6.36 18.51
N ALA A 47 -6.46 -7.08 19.62
CA ALA A 47 -5.36 -7.75 20.31
C ALA A 47 -4.70 -8.83 19.45
N ALA A 48 -5.46 -9.52 18.59
CA ALA A 48 -4.89 -10.47 17.64
C ALA A 48 -4.04 -9.77 16.57
N ALA A 49 -4.54 -8.68 15.99
CA ALA A 49 -3.81 -7.86 15.02
C ALA A 49 -2.54 -7.24 15.64
N GLN A 50 -2.62 -6.77 16.89
CA GLN A 50 -1.51 -6.16 17.62
C GLN A 50 -0.26 -7.07 17.68
N ARG A 51 -0.44 -8.40 17.70
CA ARG A 51 0.68 -9.35 17.75
C ARG A 51 1.55 -9.35 16.51
N VAL A 52 1.01 -8.91 15.37
CA VAL A 52 1.69 -8.98 14.07
C VAL A 52 1.81 -7.62 13.39
N VAL A 53 1.04 -6.61 13.81
CA VAL A 53 0.94 -5.32 13.12
C VAL A 53 2.29 -4.63 12.93
N GLN A 54 3.21 -4.73 13.90
CA GLN A 54 4.55 -4.16 13.74
C GLN A 54 5.32 -4.82 12.60
N ALA A 55 5.30 -6.15 12.50
CA ALA A 55 5.97 -6.86 11.41
C ALA A 55 5.32 -6.59 10.05
N VAL A 56 3.99 -6.40 10.02
CA VAL A 56 3.26 -5.98 8.80
C VAL A 56 3.66 -4.56 8.40
N TRP A 57 3.81 -3.67 9.38
CA TRP A 57 4.26 -2.30 9.15
C TRP A 57 5.71 -2.23 8.66
N ASP A 58 6.59 -3.04 9.24
CA ASP A 58 8.01 -3.06 8.87
C ASP A 58 8.24 -3.61 7.44
N ASP A 59 7.29 -4.41 6.92
CA ASP A 59 7.31 -4.96 5.56
C ASP A 59 6.78 -3.99 4.49
N LEU A 60 6.31 -2.79 4.85
CA LEU A 60 5.75 -1.82 3.89
C LEU A 60 6.69 -1.52 2.71
N PRO A 61 8.01 -1.28 2.87
CA PRO A 61 8.89 -1.05 1.74
C PRO A 61 8.98 -2.24 0.78
N GLN A 62 8.90 -3.48 1.30
CA GLN A 62 8.92 -4.68 0.48
C GLN A 62 7.59 -4.93 -0.22
N ALA A 63 6.46 -4.58 0.42
CA ALA A 63 5.15 -4.63 -0.23
C ALA A 63 5.08 -3.66 -1.42
N VAL A 64 5.63 -2.45 -1.27
CA VAL A 64 5.75 -1.47 -2.37
C VAL A 64 6.60 -2.03 -3.51
N LYS A 65 7.80 -2.56 -3.21
CA LYS A 65 8.66 -3.18 -4.24
C LYS A 65 7.98 -4.34 -4.95
N PHE A 66 7.23 -5.18 -4.23
CA PHE A 66 6.46 -6.25 -4.84
C PHE A 66 5.40 -5.71 -5.82
N ALA A 67 4.68 -4.65 -5.42
CA ALA A 67 3.71 -3.98 -6.29
C ALA A 67 4.38 -3.30 -7.50
N GLU A 68 5.58 -2.74 -7.33
CA GLU A 68 6.39 -2.18 -8.41
C GLU A 68 6.79 -3.26 -9.43
N GLU A 69 7.24 -4.43 -8.98
CA GLU A 69 7.52 -5.56 -9.88
C GLU A 69 6.29 -5.98 -10.70
N HIS A 70 5.10 -5.93 -10.09
CA HIS A 70 3.86 -6.15 -10.81
C HIS A 70 3.59 -5.04 -11.85
N CYS A 71 3.85 -3.78 -11.51
CA CYS A 71 3.70 -2.64 -12.42
C CYS A 71 4.63 -2.72 -13.63
N LYS A 72 5.78 -3.41 -13.56
CA LYS A 72 6.66 -3.59 -14.73
C LYS A 72 5.97 -4.26 -15.91
N ALA A 73 4.94 -5.08 -15.66
CA ALA A 73 4.15 -5.71 -16.71
C ALA A 73 3.07 -4.77 -17.29
N GLN A 74 2.50 -3.88 -16.48
CA GLN A 74 1.36 -3.04 -16.87
C GLN A 74 1.75 -1.64 -17.34
N MET A 75 2.82 -1.08 -16.76
CA MET A 75 3.32 0.28 -16.98
C MET A 75 4.85 0.29 -17.13
N PRO A 76 5.41 -0.46 -18.10
CA PRO A 76 6.85 -0.65 -18.21
C PRO A 76 7.63 0.65 -18.41
N GLU A 77 7.08 1.64 -19.13
CA GLU A 77 7.73 2.92 -19.35
C GLU A 77 7.84 3.74 -18.07
N LEU A 78 6.76 3.83 -17.29
CA LEU A 78 6.79 4.45 -15.96
C LEU A 78 7.88 3.78 -15.11
N MET A 79 7.88 2.44 -15.10
CA MET A 79 8.80 1.68 -14.28
C MET A 79 10.26 1.89 -14.69
N ARG A 80 10.55 1.92 -15.98
CA ARG A 80 11.90 2.22 -16.48
C ARG A 80 12.36 3.62 -16.10
N LEU A 81 11.48 4.63 -16.23
CA LEU A 81 11.83 6.03 -15.98
C LEU A 81 12.16 6.27 -14.51
N TYR A 82 11.37 5.77 -13.56
CA TYR A 82 11.68 5.97 -12.14
C TYR A 82 12.94 5.20 -11.72
N GLU A 83 13.15 3.95 -12.19
CA GLU A 83 14.36 3.18 -11.84
C GLU A 83 15.64 3.87 -12.34
N THR A 84 15.57 4.50 -13.51
CA THR A 84 16.72 5.16 -14.14
C THR A 84 17.04 6.50 -13.48
N HIS A 85 16.02 7.32 -13.21
CA HIS A 85 16.22 8.72 -12.85
C HIS A 85 15.99 9.02 -11.35
N MET A 86 15.19 8.20 -10.66
CA MET A 86 14.70 8.46 -9.31
C MET A 86 14.71 7.20 -8.41
N PRO A 87 15.84 6.47 -8.30
CA PRO A 87 15.89 5.20 -7.57
C PRO A 87 15.66 5.30 -6.05
N TRP A 88 15.58 6.52 -5.51
CA TRP A 88 15.34 6.80 -4.10
C TRP A 88 13.89 7.19 -3.80
N GLU A 89 13.08 7.39 -4.83
CA GLU A 89 11.66 7.73 -4.74
C GLU A 89 10.82 6.55 -5.21
N SER A 90 9.57 6.48 -4.77
CA SER A 90 8.60 5.47 -5.22
C SER A 90 7.38 6.17 -5.80
N PRO A 91 6.94 5.81 -7.03
CA PRO A 91 5.69 6.29 -7.59
C PRO A 91 4.48 5.66 -6.89
N LEU A 92 4.67 4.65 -6.05
CA LEU A 92 3.63 3.94 -5.31
C LEU A 92 3.72 4.18 -3.80
N LEU A 93 2.58 4.11 -3.13
CA LEU A 93 2.46 4.25 -1.68
C LEU A 93 1.39 3.30 -1.13
N VAL A 94 1.68 2.68 0.01
CA VAL A 94 0.67 1.95 0.79
C VAL A 94 -0.21 2.96 1.52
N TYR A 95 -1.51 2.95 1.24
CA TYR A 95 -2.51 3.80 1.90
C TYR A 95 -3.09 3.16 3.14
N SER A 96 -3.32 1.84 3.09
CA SER A 96 -3.95 1.14 4.21
C SER A 96 -3.50 -0.31 4.35
N ILE A 97 -3.61 -0.79 5.60
CA ILE A 97 -3.36 -2.18 6.00
C ILE A 97 -4.69 -2.76 6.51
N HIS A 98 -5.06 -3.95 6.05
CA HIS A 98 -6.33 -4.57 6.38
C HIS A 98 -6.13 -5.89 7.14
N PHE A 99 -6.84 -6.04 8.24
CA PHE A 99 -6.98 -7.28 9.01
C PHE A 99 -8.43 -7.78 8.91
N ASP A 100 -8.75 -8.35 7.75
CA ASP A 100 -10.09 -8.82 7.43
C ASP A 100 -10.48 -10.05 8.27
N LEU A 101 -11.79 -10.23 8.49
CA LEU A 101 -12.29 -11.30 9.34
C LEU A 101 -12.07 -12.68 8.69
N ASP A 102 -12.32 -12.77 7.39
CA ASP A 102 -12.34 -14.03 6.62
C ASP A 102 -11.02 -14.32 5.91
N LYS A 103 -10.02 -13.44 6.04
CA LYS A 103 -8.68 -13.65 5.47
C LYS A 103 -7.70 -14.11 6.55
N PRO A 104 -6.89 -15.15 6.26
CA PRO A 104 -5.88 -15.64 7.19
C PRO A 104 -4.70 -14.69 7.34
N TYR A 105 -4.50 -13.79 6.38
CA TYR A 105 -3.36 -12.91 6.26
C TYR A 105 -3.80 -11.45 6.12
N PRO A 106 -3.02 -10.49 6.64
CA PRO A 106 -3.27 -9.09 6.41
C PRO A 106 -2.93 -8.71 4.96
N SER A 107 -3.57 -7.67 4.45
CA SER A 107 -3.30 -7.15 3.11
C SER A 107 -3.00 -5.65 3.13
N TYR A 108 -2.40 -5.17 2.06
CA TYR A 108 -2.09 -3.77 1.80
C TYR A 108 -2.92 -3.29 0.63
N THR A 109 -3.38 -2.04 0.72
CA THR A 109 -3.93 -1.30 -0.42
C THR A 109 -2.91 -0.26 -0.85
N ILE A 110 -2.44 -0.39 -2.09
CA ILE A 110 -1.36 0.39 -2.68
C ILE A 110 -1.90 1.15 -3.88
N SER A 111 -1.51 2.41 -4.03
CA SER A 111 -1.85 3.22 -5.20
C SER A 111 -0.73 4.20 -5.50
N ARG A 112 -0.95 5.10 -6.47
CA ARG A 112 -0.05 6.19 -6.81
C ARG A 112 0.29 7.02 -5.57
N ASN A 113 1.53 7.42 -5.47
CA ASN A 113 2.00 8.31 -4.44
C ASN A 113 1.71 9.76 -4.85
N HIS A 114 0.79 10.43 -4.15
CA HIS A 114 0.48 11.85 -4.43
C HIS A 114 1.63 12.81 -4.08
N ASP A 115 2.58 12.38 -3.25
CA ASP A 115 3.77 13.17 -2.91
C ASP A 115 4.91 12.98 -3.94
N PHE A 116 4.73 12.11 -4.94
CA PHE A 116 5.69 11.95 -6.02
C PHE A 116 5.59 13.13 -7.00
N ASP A 117 6.74 13.60 -7.49
CA ASP A 117 6.84 14.78 -8.36
C ASP A 117 6.44 14.43 -9.81
N TRP A 118 5.13 14.28 -10.04
CA TRP A 118 4.58 13.95 -11.35
C TRP A 118 4.78 15.05 -12.39
N ASP A 119 4.93 16.31 -11.98
CA ASP A 119 5.19 17.44 -12.90
C ASP A 119 6.66 17.48 -13.37
N ARG A 120 7.51 16.57 -12.88
CA ARG A 120 8.93 16.54 -13.21
C ARG A 120 9.14 16.23 -14.68
N THR A 121 9.97 17.05 -15.32
CA THR A 121 10.50 16.76 -16.66
C THR A 121 11.87 16.09 -16.54
N LEU A 122 12.01 14.91 -17.13
CA LEU A 122 13.24 14.14 -17.21
C LEU A 122 13.87 14.29 -18.60
N ILE A 123 15.20 14.16 -18.66
CA ILE A 123 15.93 13.96 -19.91
C ILE A 123 16.23 12.47 -20.03
N ASP A 124 15.54 11.80 -20.93
CA ASP A 124 15.69 10.38 -21.23
C ASP A 124 16.53 10.20 -22.50
N VAL A 125 17.45 9.24 -22.49
CA VAL A 125 18.33 8.98 -23.63
C VAL A 125 17.92 7.67 -24.27
N ASP A 126 17.54 7.71 -25.54
CA ASP A 126 17.14 6.50 -26.28
C ASP A 126 18.33 5.62 -26.69
N GLU A 127 18.03 4.48 -27.31
CA GLU A 127 19.04 3.51 -27.77
C GLU A 127 20.00 4.08 -28.84
N LEU A 128 19.61 5.16 -29.52
CA LEU A 128 20.41 5.86 -30.53
C LEU A 128 21.25 6.99 -29.93
N GLY A 129 21.15 7.21 -28.60
CA GLY A 129 21.83 8.27 -27.89
C GLY A 129 21.15 9.65 -28.05
N GLN A 130 19.90 9.70 -28.49
CA GLN A 130 19.15 10.96 -28.61
C GLN A 130 18.47 11.30 -27.29
N GLU A 131 18.60 12.55 -26.87
CA GLU A 131 17.95 13.08 -25.68
C GLU A 131 16.50 13.49 -25.98
N HIS A 132 15.57 13.00 -25.16
CA HIS A 132 14.15 13.33 -25.19
C HIS A 132 13.74 13.93 -23.86
N SER A 133 12.94 14.99 -23.93
CA SER A 133 12.33 15.60 -22.74
C SER A 133 11.01 14.86 -22.45
N VAL A 134 10.91 14.26 -21.27
CA VAL A 134 9.78 13.40 -20.88
C VAL A 134 9.14 13.97 -19.62
N CYS A 135 7.87 14.37 -19.69
CA CYS A 135 7.10 14.76 -18.50
C CYS A 135 6.60 13.49 -17.78
N MET A 136 6.70 13.43 -16.44
CA MET A 136 6.19 12.29 -15.67
C MET A 136 4.67 12.25 -15.59
N GLU A 137 3.98 13.39 -15.71
CA GLU A 137 2.52 13.53 -15.62
C GLU A 137 1.80 12.63 -16.63
N GLN A 138 2.37 12.45 -17.83
CA GLN A 138 1.80 11.58 -18.86
C GLN A 138 1.78 10.09 -18.49
N TYR A 139 2.53 9.70 -17.46
CA TYR A 139 2.60 8.35 -16.91
C TYR A 139 1.97 8.24 -15.53
N GLU A 140 1.38 9.31 -15.00
CA GLU A 140 0.70 9.28 -13.72
C GLU A 140 -0.51 8.33 -13.79
N PRO A 141 -0.60 7.33 -12.90
CA PRO A 141 -1.78 6.46 -12.86
C PRO A 141 -3.05 7.25 -12.54
N GLY A 142 -4.18 6.79 -13.08
CA GLY A 142 -5.50 7.35 -12.75
C GLY A 142 -5.89 7.14 -11.28
N ASP A 143 -6.91 7.87 -10.82
CA ASP A 143 -7.42 7.77 -9.44
C ASP A 143 -8.04 6.39 -9.12
N ASP A 144 -8.38 5.61 -10.14
CA ASP A 144 -8.90 4.25 -10.05
C ASP A 144 -7.79 3.19 -10.00
N PHE A 145 -6.52 3.59 -10.03
CA PHE A 145 -5.40 2.67 -9.94
C PHE A 145 -5.19 2.19 -8.51
N TRP A 146 -5.49 0.91 -8.26
CA TRP A 146 -5.31 0.28 -6.95
C TRP A 146 -4.72 -1.12 -7.11
N ILE A 147 -3.75 -1.45 -6.25
CA ILE A 147 -3.16 -2.78 -6.14
C ILE A 147 -3.43 -3.29 -4.74
N HIS A 148 -3.98 -4.50 -4.67
CA HIS A 148 -4.23 -5.20 -3.42
C HIS A 148 -3.18 -6.31 -3.26
N VAL A 149 -2.45 -6.28 -2.14
CA VAL A 149 -1.33 -7.19 -1.90
C VAL A 149 -1.54 -7.91 -0.57
N THR A 150 -1.60 -9.23 -0.57
CA THR A 150 -1.72 -10.05 0.64
C THR A 150 -0.34 -10.44 1.17
N ARG A 151 -0.13 -10.32 2.49
CA ARG A 151 1.11 -10.69 3.18
C ARG A 151 1.06 -12.13 3.71
N VAL A 152 1.47 -13.10 2.90
CA VAL A 152 1.45 -14.53 3.27
C VAL A 152 2.60 -14.97 4.18
N GLY A 153 3.63 -14.14 4.33
CA GLY A 153 4.78 -14.42 5.20
C GLY A 153 5.66 -13.19 5.41
N PHE A 154 6.79 -13.36 6.11
CA PHE A 154 7.77 -12.29 6.25
C PHE A 154 8.34 -11.92 4.88
N GLN A 155 8.09 -10.69 4.43
CA GLN A 155 8.49 -10.21 3.10
C GLN A 155 8.04 -11.12 1.94
N GLN A 156 6.95 -11.85 2.12
CA GLN A 156 6.35 -12.73 1.13
C GLN A 156 4.93 -12.26 0.84
N PHE A 157 4.64 -12.05 -0.45
CA PHE A 157 3.44 -11.38 -0.90
C PHE A 157 2.80 -12.09 -2.08
N GLU A 158 1.49 -11.94 -2.18
CA GLU A 158 0.66 -12.39 -3.29
C GLU A 158 -0.25 -11.24 -3.73
N LEU A 159 -0.60 -11.18 -5.01
CA LEU A 159 -1.63 -10.26 -5.48
C LEU A 159 -3.00 -10.79 -5.06
N GLU A 160 -3.87 -9.89 -4.63
CA GLU A 160 -5.28 -10.20 -4.44
C GLU A 160 -6.00 -10.05 -5.79
N ASP A 161 -6.79 -11.07 -6.17
CA ASP A 161 -7.58 -11.10 -7.41
C ASP A 161 -8.78 -10.14 -7.38
#